data_AF-X1NGD0-F1
#
_entry.id   AF-X1NGD0-F1
#
_cell.length_a   1.000
_cell.length_b   1.000
_cell.length_c   1.000
_cell.angle_alpha   90.00
_cell.angle_beta   90.00
_cell.angle_gamma   90.00
#
_symmetry.space_group_name_H-M   'P 1'
#
loop_
_entity.id
_entity.type
_entity.pdbx_description
1 polymer ?
#
loop_
_entity_poly.entity_id
_entity_poly.type
_entity_poly.pdbx_seq_one_letter_code
_entity_poly.pdbx_strand_id
1 'polypeptide(L)'
;MLKLITKRIRNSKLQEKIMTADRAAELIENGMIVTTSGFTPAGYPKAVPLALAKRVKKSKEKLQISLLTGASVGEELDGALTEAGIIARRYPYQTNKLLRNNINSGGIAYADIHLSHFAQQVRYGFFGEIDLAIIEAIAIDEEGNIIPSTSVGVSPTFADKAKAIIIEVNNSQPLELEGIHDIYQPQDPPNRYPIPLIKPGDRIGTPYIPTDPKKIQAIVIS
;
A
#
# COMPACT_ATOMS: atom_id res chain seq x y z
N MET A 1 3.22 14.60 21.12
CA MET A 1 3.80 13.74 20.07
C MET A 1 4.03 12.31 20.56
N LEU A 2 4.88 12.06 21.57
CA LEU A 2 5.20 10.71 22.06
C LEU A 2 3.97 9.87 22.49
N LYS A 3 3.05 10.43 23.27
CA LYS A 3 1.81 9.77 23.70
C LYS A 3 0.83 9.41 22.56
N LEU A 4 0.90 10.12 21.43
CA LEU A 4 0.07 9.83 20.26
C LEU A 4 0.68 8.68 19.45
N ILE A 5 2.01 8.68 19.32
CA ILE A 5 2.78 7.63 18.66
C ILE A 5 2.58 6.29 19.37
N THR A 6 2.69 6.24 20.69
CA THR A 6 2.55 4.97 21.45
C THR A 6 1.14 4.38 21.41
N LYS A 7 0.10 5.20 21.16
CA LYS A 7 -1.28 4.71 20.97
C LYS A 7 -1.51 4.09 19.60
N ARG A 8 -0.81 4.59 18.57
CA ARG A 8 -0.94 4.12 17.19
C ARG A 8 0.10 3.07 16.83
N ILE A 9 1.23 2.99 17.53
CA ILE A 9 2.28 1.99 17.28
C ILE A 9 2.50 1.26 18.60
N ARG A 10 1.69 0.23 18.82
CA ARG A 10 1.61 -0.49 20.10
C ARG A 10 2.72 -1.54 20.24
N ASN A 11 3.23 -2.05 19.13
CA ASN A 11 4.45 -2.85 19.13
C ASN A 11 5.69 -2.00 19.45
N SER A 12 6.30 -2.22 20.61
CA SER A 12 7.44 -1.44 21.11
C SER A 12 8.68 -1.53 20.22
N LYS A 13 8.97 -2.71 19.64
CA LYS A 13 10.13 -2.91 18.77
C LYS A 13 9.99 -2.17 17.45
N LEU A 14 8.78 -2.06 16.91
CA LEU A 14 8.53 -1.32 15.68
C LEU A 14 8.67 0.19 15.85
N GLN A 15 8.58 0.74 17.08
CA GLN A 15 8.82 2.16 17.31
C GLN A 15 10.25 2.60 16.92
N GLU A 16 11.23 1.68 16.96
CA GLU A 16 12.60 1.94 16.50
C GLU A 16 12.70 2.12 14.98
N LYS A 17 11.68 1.73 14.23
CA LYS A 17 11.61 1.87 12.75
C LYS A 17 10.93 3.16 12.31
N ILE A 18 10.57 4.03 13.26
CA ILE A 18 9.99 5.34 12.94
C ILE A 18 11.06 6.23 12.30
N MET A 19 10.76 6.75 11.12
CA MET A 19 11.65 7.67 10.40
C MET A 19 10.85 8.69 9.57
N THR A 20 11.56 9.65 8.97
CA THR A 20 10.94 10.64 8.09
C THR A 20 10.53 10.02 6.76
N ALA A 21 9.56 10.63 6.07
CA ALA A 21 9.18 10.23 4.72
C ALA A 21 10.35 10.29 3.73
N ASP A 22 11.23 11.30 3.86
CA ASP A 22 12.45 11.41 3.03
C ASP A 22 13.36 10.20 3.20
N ARG A 23 13.56 9.70 4.44
CA ARG A 23 14.35 8.48 4.72
C ARG A 23 13.66 7.21 4.26
N ALA A 24 12.36 7.10 4.49
CA ALA A 24 11.60 5.93 4.04
C ALA A 24 11.59 5.83 2.50
N ALA A 25 11.54 6.95 1.79
CA ALA A 25 11.63 6.98 0.34
C ALA A 25 12.99 6.46 -0.18
N GLU A 26 14.10 6.58 0.57
CA GLU A 26 15.42 5.99 0.24
C GLU A 26 15.37 4.48 0.00
N LEU A 27 14.37 3.78 0.56
CA LEU A 27 14.17 2.34 0.33
C LEU A 27 13.58 2.00 -1.05
N ILE A 28 13.13 2.99 -1.82
CA ILE A 28 12.56 2.81 -3.15
C ILE A 28 13.65 3.03 -4.18
N GLU A 29 13.98 1.97 -4.93
CA GLU A 29 15.03 1.95 -5.95
C GLU A 29 14.45 1.79 -7.36
N ASN A 30 15.27 2.11 -8.37
CA ASN A 30 14.90 1.95 -9.76
C ASN A 30 14.65 0.48 -10.13
N GLY A 31 13.56 0.23 -10.85
CA GLY A 31 13.17 -1.10 -11.32
C GLY A 31 12.26 -1.88 -10.35
N MET A 32 12.05 -1.37 -9.12
CA MET A 32 11.23 -2.06 -8.13
C MET A 32 9.76 -2.20 -8.55
N ILE A 33 9.15 -3.28 -8.11
CA ILE A 33 7.69 -3.43 -8.08
C ILE A 33 7.19 -2.95 -6.72
N VAL A 34 6.55 -1.77 -6.74
CA VAL A 34 6.02 -1.12 -5.54
C VAL A 34 4.51 -1.25 -5.52
N THR A 35 3.99 -1.73 -4.40
CA THR A 35 2.56 -1.85 -4.15
C THR A 35 2.12 -0.82 -3.12
N THR A 36 0.88 -0.33 -3.24
CA THR A 36 0.33 0.59 -2.24
C THR A 36 -1.10 0.23 -1.85
N SER A 37 -1.46 0.54 -0.61
CA SER A 37 -2.86 0.67 -0.25
C SER A 37 -3.52 1.80 -1.07
N GLY A 38 -4.85 1.83 -1.11
CA GLY A 38 -5.59 2.84 -1.88
C GLY A 38 -6.71 2.27 -2.73
N PHE A 39 -7.92 2.77 -2.52
CA PHE A 39 -9.11 2.40 -3.27
C PHE A 39 -10.09 3.57 -3.26
N THR A 40 -10.50 4.08 -4.43
CA THR A 40 -11.44 5.21 -4.57
C THR A 40 -11.09 6.41 -3.66
N PRO A 41 -10.10 7.19 -4.09
CA PRO A 41 -9.08 7.90 -3.29
C PRO A 41 -9.20 7.81 -1.75
N ALA A 42 -9.30 6.61 -1.20
CA ALA A 42 -9.35 6.35 0.23
C ALA A 42 -8.23 5.37 0.62
N GLY A 43 -7.59 5.61 1.76
CA GLY A 43 -6.63 4.68 2.34
C GLY A 43 -5.29 4.53 1.61
N TYR A 44 -4.85 5.52 0.81
CA TYR A 44 -3.56 5.47 0.09
C TYR A 44 -2.46 6.27 0.80
N PRO A 45 -1.18 5.87 0.70
CA PRO A 45 -0.06 6.61 1.28
C PRO A 45 0.16 7.94 0.56
N LYS A 46 0.63 8.94 1.29
CA LYS A 46 0.77 10.33 0.83
C LYS A 46 2.18 10.85 1.04
N ALA A 47 2.72 10.68 2.25
CA ALA A 47 3.96 11.34 2.63
C ALA A 47 5.19 10.77 1.90
N VAL A 48 5.29 9.44 1.80
CA VAL A 48 6.39 8.73 1.15
C VAL A 48 6.37 8.91 -0.37
N PRO A 49 5.22 8.79 -1.08
CA PRO A 49 5.16 9.13 -2.50
C PRO A 49 5.58 10.57 -2.82
N LEU A 50 5.13 11.54 -2.01
CA LEU A 50 5.55 12.95 -2.17
C LEU A 50 7.05 13.14 -1.93
N ALA A 51 7.61 12.49 -0.90
CA ALA A 51 9.04 12.51 -0.61
C ALA A 51 9.87 11.88 -1.75
N LEU A 52 9.40 10.76 -2.30
CA LEU A 52 10.03 10.12 -3.46
C LEU A 52 10.02 11.04 -4.68
N ALA A 53 8.87 11.65 -5.02
CA ALA A 53 8.77 12.59 -6.12
C ALA A 53 9.73 13.79 -5.94
N LYS A 54 9.80 14.35 -4.72
CA LYS A 54 10.74 15.42 -4.36
C LYS A 54 12.19 14.99 -4.53
N ARG A 55 12.55 13.78 -4.08
CA ARG A 55 13.90 13.23 -4.22
C ARG A 55 14.31 13.16 -5.69
N VAL A 56 13.50 12.51 -6.52
CA VAL A 56 13.78 12.31 -7.95
C VAL A 56 13.89 13.63 -8.70
N LYS A 57 12.97 14.58 -8.45
CA LYS A 57 13.04 15.92 -9.05
C LYS A 57 14.32 16.68 -8.67
N LYS A 58 14.76 16.56 -7.40
CA LYS A 58 15.96 17.24 -6.90
C LYS A 58 17.25 16.60 -7.42
N SER A 59 17.35 15.27 -7.38
CA SER A 59 18.55 14.53 -7.80
C SER A 59 18.67 14.42 -9.32
N LYS A 60 17.56 14.57 -10.04
CA LYS A 60 17.43 14.29 -11.48
C LYS A 60 17.81 12.86 -11.84
N GLU A 61 17.70 11.94 -10.88
CA GLU A 61 17.91 10.51 -11.14
C GLU A 61 16.84 9.96 -12.09
N LYS A 62 17.20 8.96 -12.89
CA LYS A 62 16.23 8.21 -13.69
C LYS A 62 15.79 7.00 -12.88
N LEU A 63 14.71 7.18 -12.12
CA LEU A 63 14.10 6.13 -11.32
C LEU A 63 12.70 5.86 -11.83
N GLN A 64 12.44 4.62 -12.22
CA GLN A 64 11.12 4.16 -12.60
C GLN A 64 10.72 2.88 -11.86
N ILE A 65 9.45 2.78 -11.49
CA ILE A 65 8.87 1.64 -10.78
C ILE A 65 7.66 1.08 -11.52
N SER A 66 7.30 -0.17 -11.20
CA SER A 66 5.95 -0.69 -11.49
C SER A 66 5.07 -0.42 -10.26
N LEU A 67 4.02 0.38 -10.42
CA LEU A 67 3.11 0.78 -9.35
C LEU A 67 1.80 -0.02 -9.38
N LEU A 68 1.55 -0.79 -8.33
CA LEU A 68 0.36 -1.63 -8.17
C LEU A 68 -0.46 -1.11 -6.98
N THR A 69 -1.74 -0.79 -7.18
CA THR A 69 -2.61 -0.25 -6.13
C THR A 69 -3.84 -1.13 -5.93
N GLY A 70 -4.69 -0.86 -4.94
CA GLY A 70 -6.01 -1.49 -4.85
C GLY A 70 -6.92 -1.07 -6.00
N ALA A 71 -7.09 0.24 -6.18
CA ALA A 71 -7.77 0.86 -7.32
C ALA A 71 -7.23 2.29 -7.53
N SER A 72 -8.10 3.29 -7.71
CA SER A 72 -7.67 4.68 -7.83
C SER A 72 -7.16 5.28 -6.51
N VAL A 73 -6.26 6.24 -6.64
CA VAL A 73 -5.61 6.98 -5.56
C VAL A 73 -5.60 8.49 -5.88
N GLY A 74 -5.04 9.32 -5.00
CA GLY A 74 -5.03 10.78 -5.13
C GLY A 74 -3.82 11.38 -5.83
N GLU A 75 -3.78 12.72 -5.83
CA GLU A 75 -2.71 13.53 -6.43
C GLU A 75 -1.35 13.31 -5.76
N GLU A 76 -1.35 13.04 -4.45
CA GLU A 76 -0.14 12.81 -3.66
C GLU A 76 0.61 11.54 -4.08
N LEU A 77 -0.07 10.61 -4.76
CA LEU A 77 0.51 9.37 -5.29
C LEU A 77 0.53 9.38 -6.83
N ASP A 78 -0.62 9.18 -7.50
CA ASP A 78 -0.65 9.06 -8.96
C ASP A 78 -0.19 10.36 -9.63
N GLY A 79 -0.62 11.52 -9.13
CA GLY A 79 -0.24 12.82 -9.67
C GLY A 79 1.26 13.10 -9.52
N ALA A 80 1.76 13.08 -8.28
CA ALA A 80 3.13 13.42 -7.94
C ALA A 80 4.16 12.49 -8.60
N LEU A 81 3.90 11.17 -8.62
CA LEU A 81 4.81 10.21 -9.23
C LEU A 81 4.78 10.29 -10.77
N THR A 82 3.62 10.59 -11.37
CA THR A 82 3.55 10.83 -12.83
C THR A 82 4.31 12.09 -13.21
N GLU A 83 4.13 13.19 -12.48
CA GLU A 83 4.82 14.47 -12.73
C GLU A 83 6.34 14.33 -12.61
N ALA A 84 6.82 13.44 -11.74
CA ALA A 84 8.24 13.13 -11.59
C ALA A 84 8.77 12.09 -12.59
N GLY A 85 7.91 11.52 -13.45
CA GLY A 85 8.30 10.50 -14.44
C GLY A 85 8.64 9.12 -13.84
N ILE A 86 8.15 8.83 -12.63
CA ILE A 86 8.54 7.66 -11.83
C ILE A 86 7.76 6.40 -12.21
N ILE A 87 6.54 6.53 -12.72
CA ILE A 87 5.71 5.36 -13.02
C ILE A 87 6.10 4.84 -14.42
N ALA A 88 6.67 3.63 -14.51
CA ALA A 88 6.84 2.94 -15.80
C ALA A 88 5.65 2.05 -16.15
N ARG A 89 5.08 1.37 -15.14
CA ARG A 89 3.89 0.52 -15.29
C ARG A 89 2.88 0.82 -14.19
N ARG A 90 1.59 0.76 -14.51
CA ARG A 90 0.51 1.03 -13.54
C ARG A 90 -0.62 0.01 -13.64
N TYR A 91 -1.08 -0.49 -12.49
CA TYR A 91 -2.19 -1.44 -12.36
C TYR A 91 -2.98 -1.22 -11.06
N PRO A 92 -4.25 -1.62 -10.94
CA PRO A 92 -5.15 -2.08 -12.01
C PRO A 92 -6.19 -1.01 -12.41
N TYR A 93 -6.22 0.14 -11.73
CA TYR A 93 -7.21 1.17 -11.94
C TYR A 93 -6.66 2.55 -11.56
N GLN A 94 -7.03 3.59 -12.30
CA GLN A 94 -6.65 4.98 -12.02
C GLN A 94 -7.72 5.96 -12.48
N THR A 95 -7.80 7.12 -11.82
CA THR A 95 -8.72 8.22 -12.20
C THR A 95 -8.00 9.56 -12.42
N ASN A 96 -6.70 9.64 -12.13
CA ASN A 96 -5.91 10.87 -12.21
C ASN A 96 -5.74 11.34 -13.67
N LYS A 97 -5.96 12.64 -13.92
CA LYS A 97 -5.94 13.20 -15.28
C LYS A 97 -4.54 13.17 -15.91
N LEU A 98 -3.50 13.51 -15.14
CA LEU A 98 -2.12 13.56 -15.64
C LEU A 98 -1.62 12.15 -15.98
N LEU A 99 -1.88 11.18 -15.09
CA LEU A 99 -1.58 9.77 -15.32
C LEU A 99 -2.30 9.24 -16.56
N ARG A 100 -3.61 9.50 -16.68
CA ARG A 100 -4.40 9.10 -17.85
C ARG A 100 -3.82 9.64 -19.16
N ASN A 101 -3.40 10.91 -19.18
CA ASN A 101 -2.79 11.50 -20.37
C ASN A 101 -1.47 10.81 -20.75
N ASN A 102 -0.63 10.48 -19.77
CA ASN A 102 0.64 9.77 -19.99
C ASN A 102 0.44 8.31 -20.44
N ILE A 103 -0.60 7.64 -19.94
CA ILE A 103 -0.99 6.31 -20.43
C ILE A 103 -1.43 6.42 -21.90
N ASN A 104 -2.31 7.37 -22.21
CA ASN A 104 -2.85 7.56 -23.56
C ASN A 104 -1.80 7.98 -24.60
N SER A 105 -0.70 8.62 -24.18
CA SER A 105 0.43 8.95 -25.04
C SER A 105 1.47 7.83 -25.14
N GLY A 106 1.27 6.69 -24.48
CA GLY A 106 2.21 5.57 -24.46
C GLY A 106 3.42 5.76 -23.55
N GLY A 107 3.44 6.80 -22.71
CA GLY A 107 4.53 7.08 -21.77
C GLY A 107 4.53 6.16 -20.54
N ILE A 108 3.37 5.59 -20.19
CA ILE A 108 3.20 4.65 -19.06
C ILE A 108 2.46 3.42 -19.55
N ALA A 109 3.03 2.24 -19.34
CA ALA A 109 2.34 0.99 -19.64
C ALA A 109 1.24 0.74 -18.59
N TYR A 110 0.06 0.34 -19.05
CA TYR A 110 -1.10 0.17 -18.19
C TYR A 110 -1.93 -1.02 -18.65
N ALA A 111 -2.46 -1.77 -17.68
CA ALA A 111 -3.54 -2.72 -17.92
C ALA A 111 -4.55 -2.57 -16.79
N ASP A 112 -5.81 -2.35 -17.16
CA ASP A 112 -6.91 -2.47 -16.24
C ASP A 112 -7.29 -3.93 -16.03
N ILE A 113 -7.53 -4.29 -14.77
CA ILE A 113 -7.76 -5.68 -14.36
C ILE A 113 -9.00 -5.69 -13.49
N HIS A 114 -9.84 -6.71 -13.68
CA HIS A 114 -10.99 -6.94 -12.81
C HIS A 114 -10.53 -6.98 -11.35
N LEU A 115 -11.04 -6.04 -10.53
CA LEU A 115 -10.47 -5.77 -9.19
C LEU A 115 -10.50 -7.00 -8.28
N SER A 116 -11.53 -7.85 -8.40
CA SER A 116 -11.62 -9.10 -7.63
C SER A 116 -10.61 -10.17 -8.06
N HIS A 117 -10.06 -10.08 -9.28
CA HIS A 117 -9.04 -11.01 -9.78
C HIS A 117 -7.63 -10.53 -9.45
N PHE A 118 -7.44 -9.22 -9.29
CA PHE A 118 -6.12 -8.61 -9.22
C PHE A 118 -5.30 -9.14 -8.04
N ALA A 119 -5.88 -9.22 -6.84
CA ALA A 119 -5.21 -9.78 -5.67
C ALA A 119 -4.73 -11.22 -5.92
N GLN A 120 -5.57 -12.05 -6.54
CA GLN A 120 -5.21 -13.43 -6.89
C GLN A 120 -4.06 -13.48 -7.91
N GLN A 121 -4.09 -12.62 -8.94
CA GLN A 121 -3.02 -12.55 -9.95
C GLN A 121 -1.68 -12.13 -9.33
N VAL A 122 -1.70 -11.22 -8.35
CA VAL A 122 -0.51 -10.85 -7.57
C VAL A 122 -0.01 -12.05 -6.77
N ARG A 123 -0.89 -12.78 -6.06
CA ARG A 123 -0.48 -13.97 -5.30
C ARG A 123 0.10 -15.08 -6.18
N TYR A 124 -0.37 -15.21 -7.41
CA TYR A 124 0.14 -16.19 -8.38
C TYR A 124 1.44 -15.75 -9.07
N GLY A 125 1.94 -14.55 -8.78
CA GLY A 125 3.23 -14.09 -9.29
C GLY A 125 3.20 -13.55 -10.73
N PHE A 126 2.03 -13.23 -11.29
CA PHE A 126 1.95 -12.68 -12.66
C PHE A 126 2.63 -11.31 -12.82
N PHE A 127 2.90 -10.62 -11.72
CA PHE A 127 3.61 -9.35 -11.71
C PHE A 127 5.08 -9.47 -11.31
N GLY A 128 5.56 -10.68 -11.01
CA GLY A 128 6.87 -10.90 -10.40
C GLY A 128 6.85 -10.76 -8.88
N GLU A 129 8.04 -10.72 -8.29
CA GLU A 129 8.21 -10.54 -6.85
C GLU A 129 7.92 -9.09 -6.43
N ILE A 130 7.11 -8.90 -5.40
CA ILE A 130 6.82 -7.56 -4.87
C ILE A 130 7.98 -7.13 -3.98
N ASP A 131 8.70 -6.07 -4.37
CA ASP A 131 9.86 -5.60 -3.62
C ASP A 131 9.44 -4.83 -2.38
N LEU A 132 8.45 -3.94 -2.52
CA LEU A 132 8.03 -3.04 -1.45
C LEU A 132 6.51 -2.83 -1.44
N ALA A 133 5.91 -2.86 -0.25
CA ALA A 133 4.55 -2.39 -0.02
C ALA A 133 4.55 -1.10 0.81
N ILE A 134 3.74 -0.12 0.43
CA ILE A 134 3.52 1.12 1.19
C ILE A 134 2.04 1.16 1.61
N ILE A 135 1.76 0.96 2.88
CA ILE A 135 0.40 0.80 3.40
C ILE A 135 0.07 1.94 4.36
N GLU A 136 -1.02 2.67 4.09
CA GLU A 136 -1.59 3.62 5.04
C GLU A 136 -2.37 2.86 6.13
N ALA A 137 -2.14 3.23 7.39
CA ALA A 137 -2.72 2.61 8.56
C ALA A 137 -3.15 3.67 9.58
N ILE A 138 -4.15 3.35 10.41
CA ILE A 138 -4.42 4.16 11.61
C ILE A 138 -3.54 3.75 12.80
N ALA A 139 -3.14 2.48 12.82
CA ALA A 139 -2.38 1.90 13.91
C ALA A 139 -1.65 0.62 13.49
N ILE A 140 -0.73 0.19 14.36
CA ILE A 140 -0.07 -1.09 14.38
C ILE A 140 -0.29 -1.64 15.79
N ASP A 141 -0.83 -2.85 15.89
CA ASP A 141 -1.10 -3.49 17.18
C ASP A 141 0.17 -4.00 17.88
N GLU A 142 -0.01 -4.63 19.04
CA GLU A 142 1.04 -5.17 19.88
C GLU A 142 1.82 -6.28 19.17
N GLU A 143 1.15 -7.09 18.35
CA GLU A 143 1.71 -8.18 17.57
C GLU A 143 2.40 -7.70 16.28
N GLY A 144 2.15 -6.45 15.87
CA GLY A 144 2.70 -5.85 14.65
C GLY A 144 1.79 -6.00 13.42
N ASN A 145 0.52 -6.37 13.61
CA ASN A 145 -0.48 -6.34 12.56
C ASN A 145 -0.88 -4.90 12.23
N ILE A 146 -1.29 -4.69 10.99
CA ILE A 146 -1.61 -3.36 10.47
C ILE A 146 -3.11 -3.13 10.60
N ILE A 147 -3.51 -2.02 11.23
CA ILE A 147 -4.91 -1.58 11.28
C ILE A 147 -5.15 -0.61 10.12
N PRO A 148 -5.91 -1.00 9.06
CA PRO A 148 -6.09 -0.16 7.88
C PRO A 148 -6.80 1.15 8.20
N SER A 149 -6.68 2.12 7.30
CA SER A 149 -7.45 3.36 7.38
C SER A 149 -8.81 3.24 6.68
N THR A 150 -9.07 4.06 5.68
CA THR A 150 -10.39 4.22 5.05
C THR A 150 -10.64 3.27 3.88
N SER A 151 -9.70 2.38 3.58
CA SER A 151 -9.92 1.27 2.64
C SER A 151 -9.06 0.06 2.99
N VAL A 152 -9.48 -1.12 2.50
CA VAL A 152 -8.67 -2.35 2.56
C VAL A 152 -8.00 -2.59 1.21
N GLY A 153 -8.81 -2.69 0.15
CA GLY A 153 -8.33 -2.99 -1.20
C GLY A 153 -7.52 -4.30 -1.24
N VAL A 154 -6.32 -4.23 -1.80
CA VAL A 154 -5.43 -5.40 -1.98
C VAL A 154 -4.30 -5.42 -0.94
N SER A 155 -4.34 -4.50 0.03
CA SER A 155 -3.32 -4.35 1.09
C SER A 155 -2.98 -5.65 1.83
N PRO A 156 -3.94 -6.55 2.16
CA PRO A 156 -3.59 -7.83 2.78
C PRO A 156 -2.67 -8.71 1.93
N THR A 157 -2.92 -8.74 0.62
CA THR A 157 -2.08 -9.48 -0.33
C THR A 157 -0.74 -8.80 -0.53
N PHE A 158 -0.69 -7.46 -0.54
CA PHE A 158 0.58 -6.73 -0.62
C PHE A 158 1.46 -6.92 0.61
N ALA A 159 0.89 -6.88 1.82
CA ALA A 159 1.61 -7.18 3.06
C ALA A 159 2.13 -8.63 3.08
N ASP A 160 1.32 -9.58 2.60
CA ASP A 160 1.73 -10.99 2.49
C ASP A 160 2.88 -11.19 1.48
N LYS A 161 2.79 -10.59 0.29
CA LYS A 161 3.71 -10.86 -0.82
C LYS A 161 4.95 -9.98 -0.89
N ALA A 162 4.95 -8.80 -0.28
CA ALA A 162 6.10 -7.92 -0.32
C ALA A 162 7.29 -8.46 0.48
N LYS A 163 8.52 -8.21 -0.02
CA LYS A 163 9.78 -8.46 0.70
C LYS A 163 9.96 -7.47 1.87
N ALA A 164 9.60 -6.21 1.64
CA ALA A 164 9.66 -5.14 2.63
C ALA A 164 8.36 -4.32 2.69
N ILE A 165 8.08 -3.72 3.84
CA ILE A 165 6.88 -2.91 4.06
C ILE A 165 7.28 -1.56 4.67
N ILE A 166 6.72 -0.49 4.11
CA ILE A 166 6.64 0.83 4.73
C ILE A 166 5.20 1.03 5.20
N ILE A 167 5.03 1.48 6.44
CA ILE A 167 3.71 1.83 6.97
C ILE A 167 3.65 3.34 7.16
N GLU A 168 2.65 3.99 6.54
CA GLU A 168 2.28 5.36 6.85
C GLU A 168 1.17 5.37 7.90
N VAL A 169 1.51 5.68 9.14
CA VAL A 169 0.55 5.83 10.23
C VAL A 169 -0.05 7.24 10.16
N ASN A 170 -1.25 7.33 9.59
CA ASN A 170 -1.94 8.59 9.36
C ASN A 170 -2.70 9.03 10.62
N ASN A 171 -2.24 10.10 11.26
CA ASN A 171 -2.80 10.60 12.50
C ASN A 171 -4.10 11.40 12.33
N SER A 172 -4.43 11.81 11.10
CA SER A 172 -5.69 12.50 10.77
C SER A 172 -6.89 11.55 10.75
N GLN A 173 -6.65 10.24 10.62
CA GLN A 173 -7.71 9.23 10.60
C GLN A 173 -8.10 8.81 12.03
N PRO A 174 -9.40 8.69 12.34
CA PRO A 174 -9.86 8.32 13.68
C PRO A 174 -9.38 6.92 14.08
N LEU A 175 -9.00 6.73 15.34
CA LEU A 175 -8.62 5.40 15.87
C LEU A 175 -9.84 4.47 15.94
N GLU A 176 -11.03 5.03 15.94
CA GLU A 176 -12.33 4.37 15.95
C GLU A 176 -12.61 3.57 14.67
N LEU A 177 -11.76 3.70 13.63
CA LEU A 177 -11.81 2.77 12.49
C LEU A 177 -11.32 1.36 12.88
N GLU A 178 -10.58 1.21 13.97
CA GLU A 178 -10.10 -0.10 14.43
C GLU A 178 -11.30 -0.99 14.76
N GLY A 179 -11.40 -2.15 14.11
CA GLY A 179 -12.52 -3.08 14.24
C GLY A 179 -13.56 -3.00 13.11
N ILE A 180 -13.56 -1.96 12.27
CA ILE A 180 -14.54 -1.87 11.17
C ILE A 180 -14.26 -2.91 10.08
N HIS A 181 -12.99 -3.18 9.78
CA HIS A 181 -12.57 -4.05 8.68
C HIS A 181 -12.78 -5.54 8.98
N ASP A 182 -12.85 -6.36 7.93
CA ASP A 182 -12.87 -7.82 8.01
C ASP A 182 -11.92 -8.39 6.96
N ILE A 183 -10.74 -8.85 7.40
CA ILE A 183 -9.63 -9.24 6.54
C ILE A 183 -9.60 -10.75 6.39
N TYR A 184 -10.02 -11.22 5.22
CA TYR A 184 -9.97 -12.62 4.84
C TYR A 184 -9.24 -12.79 3.51
N GLN A 185 -8.24 -13.67 3.47
CA GLN A 185 -7.55 -14.04 2.24
C GLN A 185 -7.84 -15.52 1.93
N PRO A 186 -8.45 -15.84 0.77
CA PRO A 186 -8.69 -17.23 0.40
C PRO A 186 -7.37 -17.94 0.08
N GLN A 187 -7.32 -19.23 0.38
CA GLN A 187 -6.21 -20.09 -0.04
C GLN A 187 -6.08 -20.11 -1.57
N ASP A 188 -4.87 -20.38 -2.05
CA ASP A 188 -4.62 -20.52 -3.48
C ASP A 188 -4.93 -21.96 -3.97
N PRO A 189 -5.39 -22.13 -5.22
CA PRO A 189 -5.58 -23.44 -5.84
C PRO A 189 -4.28 -24.26 -5.83
N PRO A 190 -4.39 -25.60 -5.77
CA PRO A 190 -5.62 -26.39 -5.82
C PRO A 190 -6.36 -26.52 -4.49
N ASN A 191 -5.82 -25.99 -3.38
CA ASN A 191 -6.33 -26.24 -2.03
C ASN A 191 -7.37 -25.20 -1.57
N ARG A 192 -7.95 -24.42 -2.47
CA ARG A 192 -8.91 -23.37 -2.13
C ARG A 192 -10.24 -23.96 -1.65
N TYR A 193 -10.58 -23.70 -0.39
CA TYR A 193 -11.92 -23.93 0.15
C TYR A 193 -12.91 -22.84 -0.29
N PRO A 194 -14.23 -23.13 -0.26
CA PRO A 194 -15.26 -22.10 -0.40
C PRO A 194 -15.06 -20.95 0.59
N ILE A 195 -15.34 -19.72 0.15
CA ILE A 195 -15.34 -18.56 1.04
C ILE A 195 -16.57 -18.71 1.97
N PRO A 196 -16.41 -18.79 3.30
CA PRO A 196 -17.51 -19.14 4.22
C PRO A 196 -18.41 -17.93 4.54
N LEU A 197 -18.65 -17.03 3.58
CA LEU A 197 -19.52 -15.87 3.72
C LEU A 197 -20.90 -16.21 3.17
N ILE A 198 -21.90 -16.24 4.06
CA ILE A 198 -23.26 -16.67 3.70
C ILE A 198 -24.24 -15.49 3.78
N LYS A 199 -23.93 -14.48 4.61
CA LYS A 199 -24.75 -13.26 4.78
C LYS A 199 -23.87 -12.01 4.69
N PRO A 200 -24.43 -10.87 4.24
CA PRO A 200 -23.67 -9.61 4.11
C PRO A 200 -23.05 -9.06 5.41
N GLY A 201 -23.55 -9.47 6.58
CA GLY A 201 -23.03 -9.03 7.88
C GLY A 201 -22.08 -10.02 8.57
N ASP A 202 -21.78 -11.16 7.93
CA ASP A 202 -20.85 -12.13 8.49
C ASP A 202 -19.44 -11.51 8.54
N ARG A 203 -18.72 -11.75 9.64
CA ARG A 203 -17.28 -11.49 9.75
C ARG A 203 -16.55 -12.82 9.70
N ILE A 204 -15.70 -13.00 8.70
CA ILE A 204 -15.03 -14.28 8.40
C ILE A 204 -13.51 -14.21 8.56
N GLY A 205 -12.98 -13.04 8.90
CA GLY A 205 -11.56 -12.77 9.00
C GLY A 205 -11.17 -12.05 10.30
N THR A 206 -10.15 -11.22 10.20
CA THR A 206 -9.61 -10.43 11.32
C THR A 206 -9.89 -8.94 11.13
N PRO A 207 -9.99 -8.14 12.21
CA PRO A 207 -10.15 -6.69 12.11
C PRO A 207 -8.88 -5.93 11.69
N TYR A 208 -7.80 -6.66 11.42
CA TYR A 208 -6.46 -6.16 11.09
C TYR A 208 -5.87 -6.98 9.95
N ILE A 209 -4.84 -6.44 9.29
CA ILE A 209 -4.04 -7.17 8.30
C ILE A 209 -2.93 -7.94 9.02
N PRO A 210 -2.97 -9.28 9.05
CA PRO A 210 -1.88 -10.07 9.63
C PRO A 210 -0.58 -9.79 8.89
N THR A 211 0.48 -9.45 9.63
CA THR A 211 1.75 -9.01 9.04
C THR A 211 2.93 -9.57 9.82
N ASP A 212 3.96 -10.09 9.14
CA ASP A 212 5.23 -10.40 9.79
C ASP A 212 5.96 -9.09 10.13
N PRO A 213 6.16 -8.76 11.43
CA PRO A 213 6.78 -7.50 11.84
C PRO A 213 8.21 -7.34 11.31
N LYS A 214 8.89 -8.44 10.95
CA LYS A 214 10.24 -8.40 10.37
C LYS A 214 10.27 -7.74 9.00
N LYS A 215 9.17 -7.80 8.24
CA LYS A 215 9.06 -7.19 6.91
C LYS A 215 8.93 -5.67 6.97
N ILE A 216 8.41 -5.11 8.06
CA ILE A 216 8.24 -3.67 8.22
C ILE A 216 9.62 -3.05 8.35
N GLN A 217 10.08 -2.25 7.37
CA GLN A 217 11.41 -1.61 7.38
C GLN A 217 11.35 -0.13 7.79
N ALA A 218 10.22 0.53 7.56
CA ALA A 218 10.03 1.91 7.95
C ALA A 218 8.59 2.17 8.40
N ILE A 219 8.46 3.04 9.39
CA ILE A 219 7.19 3.62 9.78
C ILE A 219 7.30 5.14 9.67
N VAL A 220 6.35 5.75 8.97
CA VAL A 220 6.26 7.19 8.77
C VAL A 220 4.99 7.67 9.44
N ILE A 221 5.10 8.72 10.25
CA ILE A 221 3.92 9.39 10.80
C ILE A 221 3.46 10.44 9.79
N SER A 222 2.21 10.35 9.35
CA SER A 222 1.56 11.32 8.44
C SER A 222 0.36 12.00 9.08
#